data_AF-A0A7K2M1Q6-F1
#
_entry.id   AF-A0A7K2M1Q6-F1
#
_cell.length_a   1.000
_cell.length_b   1.000
_cell.length_c   1.000
_cell.angle_alpha   90.00
_cell.angle_beta   90.00
_cell.angle_gamma   90.00
#
_symmetry.space_group_name_H-M   'P 1'
#
loop_
_entity.id
_entity.type
_entity.pdbx_description
1 polymer ?
#
loop_
_entity_poly.entity_id
_entity_poly.type
_entity_poly.pdbx_seq_one_letter_code
_entity_poly.pdbx_strand_id
1 'polypeptide(L)' 'DVTGVPSADPPAVRQLLRTVAAVRLTGTECVVCGIRPAVAQAVVRLGLDLGTVVTRTSLDDALAYALRRLSSGAGER' A
#
# COMPACT_ATOMS: atom_id res chain seq x y z
N ASP A 1 -4.26 -0.21 -5.21
CA ASP A 1 -5.40 -1.04 -4.82
C ASP A 1 -5.06 -2.50 -5.08
N VAL A 2 -5.37 -3.39 -4.13
CA VAL A 2 -5.08 -4.83 -4.23
C VAL A 2 -6.34 -5.69 -4.10
N THR A 3 -7.53 -5.09 -4.18
CA THR A 3 -8.81 -5.83 -4.16
C THR A 3 -8.89 -6.97 -5.17
N GLY A 4 -8.24 -6.81 -6.34
CA GLY A 4 -8.16 -7.80 -7.41
C GLY A 4 -7.02 -8.82 -7.29
N VAL A 5 -6.13 -8.71 -6.29
CA VAL A 5 -5.05 -9.68 -6.07
C VAL A 5 -5.64 -10.95 -5.45
N PRO A 6 -5.53 -12.12 -6.12
CA PRO A 6 -6.03 -13.36 -5.57
C PRO A 6 -5.27 -13.72 -4.28
N SER A 7 -5.98 -14.12 -3.23
CA SER A 7 -5.39 -14.54 -1.95
C SER A 7 -4.48 -15.76 -2.05
N ALA A 8 -4.48 -16.47 -3.18
CA ALA A 8 -3.71 -17.68 -3.45
C ALA A 8 -2.59 -17.50 -4.49
N ASP A 9 -2.22 -16.28 -4.87
CA ASP A 9 -1.20 -16.00 -5.90
C ASP A 9 0.09 -15.36 -5.30
N PRO A 10 1.06 -16.17 -4.83
CA PRO A 10 2.33 -15.65 -4.33
C PRO A 10 3.14 -14.82 -5.34
N PRO A 11 3.20 -15.15 -6.65
CA PRO A 11 3.78 -14.28 -7.66
C PRO A 11 3.19 -12.86 -7.68
N ALA A 12 1.86 -12.71 -7.70
CA ALA A 12 1.22 -11.40 -7.72
C ALA A 12 1.53 -10.59 -6.45
N VAL A 13 1.50 -11.25 -5.28
CA VAL A 13 1.90 -10.61 -4.02
C VAL A 13 3.36 -10.17 -4.07
N ARG A 14 4.30 -11.02 -4.53
CA ARG A 14 5.72 -10.63 -4.64
C ARG A 14 5.94 -9.44 -5.58
N GLN A 15 5.21 -9.37 -6.69
CA GLN A 15 5.32 -8.23 -7.60
C GLN A 15 4.83 -6.95 -6.94
N LEU A 16 3.68 -6.99 -6.26
CA LEU A 16 3.19 -5.88 -5.45
C LEU A 16 4.26 -5.40 -4.44
N LEU A 17 4.90 -6.33 -3.72
CA LEU A 17 5.96 -6.01 -2.76
C LEU A 17 7.14 -5.28 -3.42
N ARG A 18 7.59 -5.74 -4.58
CA ARG A 18 8.67 -5.10 -5.34
C ARG A 18 8.29 -3.70 -5.79
N THR A 19 7.05 -3.52 -6.26
CA THR A 19 6.54 -2.20 -6.67
C THR A 19 6.52 -1.23 -5.49
N VAL A 20 5.96 -1.64 -4.34
CA VAL A 20 5.94 -0.79 -3.14
C VAL A 20 7.35 -0.43 -2.69
N ALA A 21 8.27 -1.40 -2.65
CA ALA A 21 9.67 -1.16 -2.30
C ALA A 21 10.35 -0.16 -3.24
N ALA A 22 10.16 -0.30 -4.56
CA ALA A 22 10.72 0.60 -5.55
C ALA A 22 10.17 2.04 -5.43
N VAL A 23 8.87 2.19 -5.19
CA VAL A 23 8.22 3.49 -4.97
C VAL A 23 8.82 4.19 -3.74
N ARG A 24 9.14 3.47 -2.67
CA ARG A 24 9.77 4.08 -1.49
C ARG A 24 11.16 4.65 -1.76
N LEU A 25 11.90 4.08 -2.71
CA LEU A 25 13.22 4.61 -3.10
C LEU A 25 13.14 5.98 -3.78
N THR A 26 11.95 6.40 -4.23
CA THR A 26 11.74 7.72 -4.87
C THR A 26 11.35 8.81 -3.87
N GLY A 27 11.31 8.50 -2.56
CA GLY A 27 10.89 9.44 -1.52
C GLY A 27 9.38 9.70 -1.49
N THR A 28 8.60 8.88 -2.19
CA THR A 28 7.14 9.01 -2.23
C THR A 28 6.47 8.17 -1.15
N GLU A 29 5.36 8.67 -0.61
CA GLU A 29 4.50 7.93 0.30
C GLU A 29 3.56 7.02 -0.51
N CYS A 30 3.56 5.73 -0.19
CA CYS A 30 2.69 4.75 -0.84
C CYS A 30 1.49 4.42 0.06
N VAL A 31 0.28 4.49 -0.51
CA VAL A 31 -0.97 4.09 0.14
C VAL A 31 -1.50 2.83 -0.56
N VAL A 32 -1.68 1.75 0.20
CA VAL A 32 -2.20 0.48 -0.30
C VAL A 32 -3.58 0.22 0.29
N CYS A 33 -4.56 -0.12 -0.54
CA CYS A 33 -5.93 -0.39 -0.11
C CYS A 33 -6.45 -1.74 -0.60
N GLY A 34 -7.51 -2.23 0.03
CA GLY A 34 -8.16 -3.49 -0.36
C GLY A 34 -7.43 -4.74 0.11
N ILE A 35 -6.58 -4.64 1.12
CA ILE A 35 -5.78 -5.76 1.64
C ILE A 35 -6.70 -6.73 2.40
N ARG A 36 -6.89 -7.92 1.86
CA ARG A 36 -7.57 -9.03 2.55
C ARG A 36 -6.62 -9.69 3.58
N PRO A 37 -7.14 -10.33 4.64
CA PRO A 37 -6.31 -11.00 5.65
C PRO A 37 -5.25 -11.95 5.08
N ALA A 38 -5.61 -12.75 4.07
CA ALA A 38 -4.67 -13.68 3.42
C ALA A 38 -3.51 -12.97 2.70
N VAL A 39 -3.77 -11.83 2.05
CA VAL A 39 -2.74 -11.02 1.39
C VAL A 39 -1.83 -10.38 2.45
N ALA A 40 -2.39 -9.81 3.52
CA ALA A 40 -1.61 -9.25 4.63
C ALA A 40 -0.66 -10.29 5.24
N GLN A 41 -1.15 -11.51 5.51
CA GLN A 41 -0.32 -12.60 6.00
C GLN A 41 0.77 -13.01 5.01
N ALA A 42 0.45 -13.11 3.72
CA ALA A 42 1.42 -13.44 2.68
C ALA A 42 2.53 -12.39 2.59
N VAL A 43 2.16 -11.12 2.64
CA VAL A 43 3.07 -9.98 2.64
C VAL A 43 4.05 -10.05 3.82
N VAL A 44 3.54 -10.26 5.04
CA VAL A 44 4.37 -10.38 6.26
C VAL A 44 5.32 -11.58 6.17
N ARG A 45 4.83 -12.75 5.71
CA ARG A 45 5.67 -13.96 5.53
C ARG A 45 6.77 -13.78 4.48
N LEU A 46 6.54 -12.94 3.47
CA LEU A 46 7.49 -12.66 2.40
C LEU A 46 8.51 -11.57 2.78
N GLY A 47 8.48 -11.07 4.01
CA GLY A 47 9.50 -10.20 4.58
C GLY A 47 9.27 -8.71 4.32
N LEU A 48 8.07 -8.30 3.88
CA LEU A 48 7.73 -6.87 3.84
C LEU A 48 6.95 -6.50 5.10
N ASP A 49 7.51 -5.55 5.85
CA ASP A 49 6.83 -4.93 6.96
C ASP A 49 5.85 -3.86 6.47
N LEU A 50 4.56 -4.18 6.57
CA LEU A 50 3.45 -3.25 6.29
C LEU A 50 3.39 -2.10 7.28
N GLY A 51 4.08 -2.15 8.43
CA GLY A 51 4.17 -1.04 9.39
C GLY A 51 4.75 0.24 8.78
N THR A 52 5.45 0.12 7.66
CA THR A 52 6.03 1.26 6.92
C THR A 52 5.20 1.73 5.73
N VAL A 53 4.07 1.07 5.45
CA VAL A 53 3.18 1.35 4.32
C VAL A 53 1.83 1.81 4.87
N VAL A 54 1.30 2.92 4.37
CA VAL A 54 -0.04 3.34 4.77
C VAL A 54 -1.06 2.40 4.16
N THR A 55 -1.90 1.81 5.00
CA THR A 55 -2.95 0.90 4.56
C THR A 55 -4.35 1.47 4.83
N ARG A 56 -5.27 1.23 3.90
CA ARG A 56 -6.68 1.65 3.99
C ARG A 56 -7.60 0.52 3.56
N THR A 57 -8.83 0.51 4.05
CA THR A 57 -9.76 -0.60 3.78
C THR A 57 -10.30 -0.57 2.36
N SER A 58 -10.51 0.63 1.81
CA SER A 58 -11.11 0.85 0.49
C SER A 58 -10.36 1.91 -0.31
N LEU A 59 -10.66 1.98 -1.61
CA LEU A 59 -10.07 2.97 -2.51
C LEU A 59 -10.51 4.40 -2.18
N ASP A 60 -11.78 4.59 -1.80
CA ASP A 60 -12.32 5.89 -1.40
C ASP A 60 -11.60 6.44 -0.14
N ASP A 61 -11.39 5.61 0.88
CA ASP A 61 -10.65 5.99 2.09
C ASP A 61 -9.17 6.29 1.79
N ALA A 62 -8.54 5.49 0.91
CA ALA A 62 -7.17 5.76 0.44
C ALA A 62 -7.04 7.09 -0.30
N LEU A 63 -7.99 7.38 -1.19
CA LEU A 63 -7.99 8.63 -1.94
C LEU A 63 -8.23 9.82 -1.01
N ALA A 64 -9.20 9.72 -0.10
CA ALA A 64 -9.47 10.76 0.88
C ALA A 64 -8.26 11.04 1.78
N TYR A 65 -7.53 9.98 2.19
CA TYR A 65 -6.27 10.12 2.93
C TYR A 65 -5.21 10.87 2.11
N ALA A 66 -5.00 10.48 0.85
CA ALA A 66 -4.00 11.10 -0.02
C ALA A 66 -4.31 12.60 -0.26
N LEU A 67 -5.58 12.95 -0.51
CA LEU A 67 -6.00 14.34 -0.70
C LEU A 67 -5.80 15.19 0.57
N ARG A 68 -6.08 14.64 1.75
CA ARG A 68 -5.78 15.31 3.03
C ARG A 68 -4.28 15.55 3.19
N ARG A 69 -3.43 14.58 2.86
CA ARG A 69 -1.96 14.73 2.93
C ARG A 69 -1.44 15.81 1.98
N LEU A 70 -1.98 15.87 0.77
CA LEU A 70 -1.60 16.89 -0.22
C LEU A 70 -2.00 18.31 0.23
N SER A 71 -3.17 18.46 0.84
CA SER A 71 -3.63 19.76 1.34
C SER A 71 -2.88 20.22 2.60
N SER A 72 -2.48 19.30 3.49
CA SER A 72 -1.63 19.65 4.64
C SER A 72 -0.22 20.10 4.24
N GLY A 73 0.37 19.52 3.19
CA GLY A 73 1.68 19.93 2.67
C GLY A 73 1.68 21.22 1.85
N ALA A 74 0.50 21.76 1.52
CA ALA A 74 0.35 23.02 0.77
C ALA A 74 0.38 24.27 1.67
N GLY A 75 0.29 24.11 3.00
CA GLY A 75 0.39 25.21 3.99
C GLY A 75 1.77 25.41 4.61
N GLU A 76 2.74 24.54 4.30
CA GLU A 76 4.11 24.56 4.83
C GLU A 76 5.18 24.94 3.78
N ARG A 77 4.76 25.55 2.66
CA ARG A 77 5.65 26.09 1.63
C ARG A 77 5.46 27.59 1.46
#